data_AF-A0A2D8BPG3-F1
#
_entry.id   AF-A0A2D8BPG3-F1
#
_cell.length_a   1.000
_cell.length_b   1.000
_cell.length_c   1.000
_cell.angle_alpha   90.00
_cell.angle_beta   90.00
_cell.angle_gamma   90.00
#
_symmetry.space_group_name_H-M   'P 1'
#
loop_
_entity.id
_entity.type
_entity.pdbx_description
1 polymer ?
#
loop_
_entity_poly.entity_id
_entity_poly.type
_entity_poly.pdbx_seq_one_letter_code
_entity_poly.pdbx_strand_id
1 'polypeptide(L)'
;MAEMGKDSFLELGSVMVETTQNKGHDPEFWAEQITKKICDISADAAPHIRQQAEAFQNYIYTIVLYGIKNAITSDRTTMVNLLTSQGHHDMAKIIKEL
;
A
#
# COMPACT_ATOMS: atom_id res chain seq x y z
N MET A 1 -40.56 6.51 -14.95
CA MET A 1 -40.82 6.40 -13.51
C MET A 1 -40.06 5.19 -13.02
N ALA A 2 -39.10 5.40 -12.11
CA ALA A 2 -38.36 4.44 -11.28
C ALA A 2 -37.59 3.30 -11.99
N GLU A 3 -36.38 2.90 -11.62
CA GLU A 3 -35.27 3.44 -10.82
C GLU A 3 -34.06 2.63 -11.33
N MET A 4 -33.01 3.29 -11.81
CA MET A 4 -31.75 2.63 -12.16
C MET A 4 -30.83 2.76 -10.94
N GLY A 5 -31.12 1.95 -9.93
CA GLY A 5 -30.43 1.95 -8.65
C GLY A 5 -29.30 0.91 -8.64
N LYS A 6 -28.07 1.42 -8.60
CA LYS A 6 -26.88 0.88 -7.91
C LYS A 6 -26.59 -0.62 -8.08
N ASP A 7 -25.56 -0.92 -8.89
CA ASP A 7 -24.69 -2.08 -8.69
C ASP A 7 -23.31 -1.80 -9.32
N SER A 8 -22.55 -0.85 -8.76
CA SER A 8 -21.13 -0.67 -9.14
C SER A 8 -20.19 -0.54 -7.94
N PHE A 9 -20.64 -0.98 -6.75
CA PHE A 9 -19.81 -0.85 -5.55
C PHE A 9 -18.56 -1.74 -5.60
N LEU A 10 -18.62 -2.90 -6.24
CA LEU A 10 -17.48 -3.80 -6.45
C LEU A 10 -17.84 -4.70 -7.63
N GLU A 11 -17.19 -4.55 -8.78
CA GLU A 11 -17.08 -5.66 -9.73
C GLU A 11 -16.25 -6.75 -9.03
N LEU A 12 -16.96 -7.59 -8.26
CA LEU A 12 -16.50 -8.84 -7.67
C LEU A 12 -15.98 -9.73 -8.81
N GLY A 13 -14.71 -9.56 -9.19
CA GLY A 13 -14.13 -10.37 -10.26
C GLY A 13 -12.79 -9.91 -10.80
N SER A 14 -12.43 -8.63 -10.67
CA SER A 14 -11.11 -8.16 -11.09
C SER A 14 -10.08 -8.44 -9.98
N VAL A 15 -9.70 -9.71 -9.82
CA VAL A 15 -8.47 -10.05 -9.10
C VAL A 15 -7.32 -9.58 -9.99
N MET A 16 -6.73 -8.42 -9.69
CA MET A 16 -5.44 -8.04 -10.25
C MET A 16 -4.40 -9.03 -9.70
N VAL A 17 -4.15 -10.09 -10.46
CA VAL A 17 -3.08 -11.05 -10.19
C VAL A 17 -1.80 -10.41 -10.67
N GLU A 18 -1.02 -9.87 -9.75
CA GLU A 18 0.36 -9.55 -10.04
C GLU A 18 1.25 -10.71 -9.61
N THR A 19 2.00 -11.26 -10.56
CA THR A 19 2.92 -12.36 -10.29
C THR A 19 4.28 -11.82 -9.87
N THR A 20 4.77 -12.20 -8.70
CA THR A 20 6.15 -11.94 -8.30
C THR A 20 7.03 -13.17 -8.53
N GLN A 21 8.33 -12.94 -8.77
CA GLN A 21 9.33 -14.02 -8.84
C GLN A 21 10.28 -13.88 -7.65
N ASN A 22 10.21 -14.84 -6.72
CA ASN A 22 11.11 -14.94 -5.55
C ASN A 22 11.21 -13.68 -4.65
N LYS A 23 10.22 -12.78 -4.69
CA LYS A 23 10.11 -11.61 -3.79
C LYS A 23 8.66 -11.19 -3.56
N GLY A 24 8.41 -10.33 -2.58
CA GLY A 24 7.14 -9.60 -2.47
C GLY A 24 7.07 -8.42 -3.46
N HIS A 25 5.91 -7.79 -3.58
CA HIS A 25 5.80 -6.55 -4.35
C HIS A 25 6.57 -5.41 -3.67
N ASP A 26 7.07 -4.50 -4.50
CA ASP A 26 7.84 -3.35 -4.04
C ASP A 26 6.94 -2.36 -3.28
N PRO A 27 7.50 -1.54 -2.36
CA PRO A 27 6.74 -0.51 -1.65
C PRO A 27 5.96 0.43 -2.57
N GLU A 28 6.52 0.76 -3.74
CA GLU A 28 5.92 1.59 -4.78
C GLU A 28 4.65 0.97 -5.35
N PHE A 29 4.64 -0.35 -5.59
CA PHE A 29 3.45 -1.05 -6.05
C PHE A 29 2.32 -0.94 -5.02
N TRP A 30 2.63 -1.24 -3.75
CA TRP A 30 1.62 -1.14 -2.69
C TRP A 30 1.12 0.29 -2.49
N ALA A 31 2.01 1.27 -2.60
CA ALA A 31 1.64 2.68 -2.52
C ALA A 31 0.69 3.08 -3.64
N GLU A 32 0.92 2.65 -4.87
CA GLU A 32 0.05 2.90 -6.02
C GLU A 32 -1.32 2.25 -5.82
N GLN A 33 -1.35 0.96 -5.45
CA GLN A 33 -2.61 0.23 -5.25
C GLN A 33 -3.46 0.81 -4.12
N ILE A 34 -2.83 1.22 -3.02
CA ILE A 34 -3.52 1.88 -1.90
C ILE A 34 -4.03 3.26 -2.33
N THR A 35 -3.22 4.04 -3.04
CA THR A 35 -3.61 5.36 -3.53
C THR A 35 -4.82 5.27 -4.46
N LYS A 36 -4.78 4.32 -5.41
CA LYS A 36 -5.90 4.05 -6.31
C LYS A 36 -7.18 3.71 -5.54
N LYS A 37 -7.10 2.79 -4.57
CA LYS A 37 -8.25 2.45 -3.71
C LYS A 37 -8.79 3.66 -2.95
N ILE A 38 -7.92 4.54 -2.44
CA ILE A 38 -8.34 5.75 -1.72
C ILE A 38 -9.06 6.72 -2.68
N CYS A 39 -8.53 6.94 -3.87
CA CYS A 39 -9.15 7.80 -4.88
C CYS A 39 -10.46 7.20 -5.41
N ASP A 40 -10.56 5.88 -5.57
CA ASP A 40 -11.75 5.18 -6.05
C ASP A 40 -12.96 5.38 -5.11
N ILE A 41 -12.74 5.53 -3.80
CA ILE A 41 -13.82 5.86 -2.84
C ILE A 41 -14.52 7.18 -3.20
N SER A 42 -13.80 8.11 -3.84
CA SER A 42 -14.36 9.40 -4.26
C SER A 42 -15.14 9.35 -5.58
N ALA A 43 -15.17 8.20 -6.27
CA ALA A 43 -15.82 8.06 -7.57
C ALA A 43 -17.32 8.40 -7.54
N ASP A 44 -18.01 7.99 -6.47
CA ASP A 44 -19.43 8.25 -6.23
C ASP A 44 -19.70 9.54 -5.42
N ALA A 45 -18.65 10.29 -5.06
CA ALA A 45 -18.77 11.50 -4.25
C ALA A 45 -19.19 12.72 -5.09
N ALA A 46 -19.57 13.81 -4.39
CA ALA A 46 -19.88 15.08 -5.04
C ALA A 46 -18.70 15.57 -5.90
N PRO A 47 -18.93 16.28 -7.03
CA PRO A 47 -17.87 16.60 -8.01
C PRO A 47 -16.64 17.30 -7.42
N HIS A 48 -16.84 18.18 -6.43
CA HIS A 48 -15.75 18.89 -5.77
C HIS A 48 -14.85 17.97 -4.93
N ILE A 49 -15.39 16.90 -4.34
CA ILE A 49 -14.63 15.91 -3.56
C ILE A 49 -13.80 15.03 -4.49
N ARG A 50 -14.37 14.59 -5.61
CA ARG A 50 -13.64 13.81 -6.62
C ARG A 50 -12.46 14.58 -7.20
N GLN A 51 -12.68 15.85 -7.58
CA GLN A 51 -11.61 16.72 -8.08
C GLN A 51 -10.50 16.93 -7.05
N GLN A 52 -10.84 17.05 -5.77
CA GLN A 52 -9.84 17.13 -4.70
C GLN A 52 -9.04 15.81 -4.59
N ALA A 53 -9.72 14.66 -4.60
CA ALA A 53 -9.06 13.37 -4.51
C ALA A 53 -8.08 13.12 -5.67
N GLU A 54 -8.46 13.52 -6.89
CA GLU A 54 -7.58 13.48 -8.07
C GLU A 54 -6.40 14.46 -7.92
N ALA A 55 -6.66 15.69 -7.47
CA ALA A 55 -5.62 16.71 -7.29
C ALA A 55 -4.59 16.32 -6.21
N PHE A 56 -5.00 15.63 -5.16
CA PHE A 56 -4.12 15.19 -4.07
C PHE A 56 -3.58 13.76 -4.26
N GLN A 57 -3.88 13.08 -5.36
CA GLN A 57 -3.48 11.69 -5.59
C GLN A 57 -1.95 11.47 -5.41
N ASN A 58 -1.13 12.35 -5.98
CA ASN A 58 0.33 12.27 -5.85
C ASN A 58 0.82 12.49 -4.41
N TYR A 59 0.11 13.33 -3.66
CA TYR A 59 0.43 13.59 -2.25
C TYR A 59 0.07 12.38 -1.38
N ILE A 60 -1.10 11.78 -1.63
CA ILE A 60 -1.53 10.53 -0.98
C ILE A 60 -0.51 9.42 -1.27
N TYR A 61 -0.12 9.23 -2.53
CA TYR A 61 0.92 8.27 -2.92
C TYR A 61 2.22 8.47 -2.14
N THR A 62 2.68 9.72 -2.03
CA THR A 62 3.93 10.03 -1.33
C THR A 62 3.85 9.69 0.15
N ILE A 63 2.75 10.03 0.82
CA ILE A 63 2.53 9.70 2.24
C ILE A 63 2.50 8.18 2.44
N VAL A 64 1.74 7.47 1.61
CA VAL A 64 1.60 6.02 1.71
C VAL A 64 2.94 5.34 1.47
N LEU A 65 3.68 5.73 0.43
CA LEU A 65 5.00 5.19 0.13
C LEU A 65 5.97 5.37 1.30
N TYR A 66 6.00 6.57 1.88
CA TYR A 66 6.84 6.86 3.03
C TYR A 66 6.44 6.02 4.25
N GLY A 67 5.13 5.88 4.49
CA GLY A 67 4.59 5.02 5.54
C GLY A 67 5.02 3.56 5.41
N ILE A 68 4.93 2.98 4.20
CA ILE A 68 5.34 1.60 3.93
C ILE A 68 6.85 1.43 4.17
N LYS A 69 7.67 2.35 3.65
CA LYS A 69 9.13 2.32 3.85
C LYS A 69 9.51 2.39 5.33
N ASN A 70 8.83 3.23 6.09
CA ASN A 70 9.04 3.34 7.54
C ASN A 70 8.60 2.08 8.28
N ALA A 71 7.47 1.47 7.90
CA ALA A 71 7.01 0.22 8.49
C ALA A 71 8.02 -0.92 8.28
N ILE A 72 8.54 -1.08 7.05
CA ILE A 72 9.58 -2.07 6.74
C ILE A 72 10.86 -1.81 7.56
N THR A 73 11.27 -0.55 7.68
CA THR A 73 12.47 -0.18 8.47
C THR A 73 12.27 -0.49 9.95
N SER A 74 11.09 -0.22 10.50
CA SER A 74 10.74 -0.51 11.89
C SER A 74 10.71 -2.02 12.17
N ASP A 75 10.15 -2.80 11.24
CA ASP A 75 10.13 -4.25 11.33
C ASP A 75 11.54 -4.85 11.27
N ARG A 76 12.37 -4.44 10.30
CA ARG A 76 13.78 -4.84 10.20
C ARG A 76 14.56 -4.53 11.46
N THR A 77 14.37 -3.34 12.04
CA THR A 77 15.01 -2.94 13.29
C THR A 77 14.59 -3.87 14.44
N THR A 78 13.31 -4.22 14.51
CA THR A 78 12.78 -5.16 15.52
C THR A 78 13.40 -6.54 15.35
N MET A 79 13.49 -7.05 14.12
CA MET A 79 14.13 -8.33 13.82
C MET A 79 15.62 -8.35 14.18
N VAL A 80 16.36 -7.31 13.82
CA VAL A 80 17.79 -7.18 14.17
C VAL A 80 17.99 -7.23 15.69
N ASN A 81 17.15 -6.52 16.45
CA ASN A 81 17.21 -6.52 17.90
C ASN A 81 16.88 -7.89 18.50
N LEU A 82 15.85 -8.56 17.99
CA LEU A 82 15.45 -9.89 18.44
C LEU A 82 16.57 -10.91 18.20
N LEU A 83 17.13 -10.97 16.99
CA LEU A 83 18.24 -11.86 16.64
C LEU A 83 19.48 -11.58 17.49
N THR A 84 19.80 -10.31 17.70
CA THR A 84 20.91 -9.90 18.57
C THR A 84 20.70 -10.39 20.00
N SER A 85 19.49 -10.25 20.55
CA SER A 85 19.16 -10.72 21.91
C SER A 85 19.24 -12.24 22.09
N GLN A 86 19.06 -13.00 21.00
CA GLN A 86 19.16 -14.45 20.98
C GLN A 86 20.60 -14.95 20.71
N GLY A 87 21.57 -14.03 20.53
CA GLY A 87 22.96 -14.34 20.23
C GLY A 87 23.26 -14.59 18.75
N HIS A 88 22.29 -14.37 17.85
CA HIS A 88 22.40 -14.56 16.41
C HIS A 88 22.97 -13.30 15.71
N HIS A 89 24.15 -12.84 16.12
CA HIS A 89 24.74 -11.58 15.67
C HIS A 89 25.04 -11.53 14.16
N ASP A 90 25.51 -12.64 13.57
CA ASP A 90 25.82 -12.69 12.14
C ASP A 90 24.57 -12.54 11.27
N MET A 91 23.47 -13.19 11.66
CA MET A 91 22.17 -13.06 10.99
C MET A 91 21.60 -11.64 11.14
N ALA A 92 21.72 -11.05 12.33
CA ALA A 92 21.30 -9.67 12.57
C ALA A 92 22.07 -8.67 11.67
N LYS A 93 23.36 -8.93 11.44
CA LYS A 93 24.19 -8.11 10.53
C LYS A 93 23.72 -8.23 9.08
N ILE A 94 23.46 -9.45 8.60
CA ILE A 94 22.95 -9.69 7.25
C ILE A 94 21.65 -8.91 7.02
N ILE A 95 20.67 -9.03 7.92
CA ILE A 95 19.37 -8.35 7.78
C ILE A 95 19.51 -6.82 7.78
N LYS A 96 20.45 -6.27 8.55
CA LYS A 96 20.69 -4.82 8.60
C LYS A 96 21.30 -4.27 7.30
N GLU A 97 22.04 -5.10 6.57
CA GLU A 97 22.72 -4.70 5.32
C GLU A 97 21.86 -4.89 4.06
N LEU A 98 20.69 -5.54 4.18
CA LEU A 98 19.64 -5.65 3.15
C LEU A 98 18.69 -4.44 3.16
#